data_AF-A0A0K0EJJ8-F1
#
_entry.id   AF-A0A0K0EJJ8-F1
#
_cell.length_a   1.000
_cell.length_b   1.000
_cell.length_c   1.000
_cell.angle_alpha   90.00
_cell.angle_beta   90.00
_cell.angle_gamma   90.00
#
_symmetry.space_group_name_H-M   'P 1'
#
loop_
_entity.id
_entity.type
_entity.pdbx_description
1 polymer ?
#
loop_
_entity_poly.entity_id
_entity_poly.type
_entity_poly.pdbx_seq_one_letter_code
_entity_poly.pdbx_strand_id
1 'polypeptide(L)'
;MVHKRKDETFKLIKVEDEDNYADYLFSDSEENQDITEEDREFRKQLLAAILKTPTNRQKKSYNRAVKNYVGKDVELGTDGVKINNHMGAKKWRRVNNASMMVSLTKEEDIILDGSDIVPSVVTAFSQLFIDPNKMKTWMNFDAKSEEEQREILEALNMHRYNKSLLEEEGFIEISNDDVNIETSSDEYEFPDKVEGNNPVYKAVNCFSRIDRKLRNYLDKQNIPYDFIEQLDEKIRNTFTQNPNAEIMEPMYASEFRRYARAIAQYNFLECLTVADGEKKMIHISNKKSFYIPPYTPIGSYLMMRSSKLTRTRHQQ
;
A
#
# COMPACT_ATOMS: atom_id res chain seq x y z
N MET A 1 -28.51 -22.85 -12.61
CA MET A 1 -28.68 -24.32 -12.60
C MET A 1 -27.52 -24.91 -11.80
N VAL A 2 -27.79 -25.49 -10.64
CA VAL A 2 -26.78 -25.99 -9.67
C VAL A 2 -26.19 -27.30 -10.19
N HIS A 3 -24.87 -27.41 -10.34
CA HIS A 3 -24.19 -28.69 -10.56
C HIS A 3 -23.12 -28.87 -9.48
N LYS A 4 -23.48 -29.65 -8.46
CA LYS A 4 -22.57 -30.12 -7.41
C LYS A 4 -21.92 -31.41 -7.93
N ARG A 5 -20.67 -31.37 -8.39
CA ARG A 5 -19.93 -32.62 -8.67
C ARG A 5 -19.58 -33.27 -7.33
N LYS A 6 -20.22 -34.40 -7.10
CA LYS A 6 -19.75 -35.46 -6.21
C LYS A 6 -18.52 -36.11 -6.89
N ASP A 7 -17.63 -36.67 -6.09
CA ASP A 7 -16.55 -37.58 -6.49
C ASP A 7 -15.16 -36.95 -6.70
N GLU A 8 -14.56 -36.45 -5.62
CA GLU A 8 -13.12 -36.63 -5.41
C GLU A 8 -12.89 -37.04 -3.95
N THR A 9 -12.53 -38.30 -3.76
CA THR A 9 -12.06 -38.85 -2.49
C THR A 9 -10.78 -38.11 -2.08
N PHE A 10 -10.90 -37.19 -1.12
CA PHE A 10 -9.75 -36.59 -0.45
C PHE A 10 -8.92 -37.69 0.20
N LYS A 11 -7.73 -37.95 -0.34
CA LYS A 11 -6.69 -38.71 0.36
C LYS A 11 -6.21 -37.84 1.52
N LEU A 12 -6.56 -38.23 2.74
CA LEU A 12 -5.98 -37.69 3.96
C LEU A 12 -4.47 -37.88 3.90
N ILE A 13 -3.73 -36.77 3.94
CA ILE A 13 -2.29 -36.79 4.24
C ILE A 13 -2.18 -37.23 5.70
N LYS A 14 -1.65 -38.43 5.93
CA LYS A 14 -1.19 -38.85 7.25
C LYS A 14 0.00 -37.97 7.61
N VAL A 15 -0.22 -37.00 8.48
CA VAL A 15 0.86 -36.32 9.21
C VAL A 15 1.25 -37.28 10.33
N GLU A 16 2.16 -38.19 10.03
CA GLU A 16 2.84 -39.03 11.02
C GLU A 16 4.26 -38.51 11.16
N ASP A 17 4.39 -37.31 11.72
CA ASP A 17 5.61 -36.90 12.41
C ASP A 17 5.13 -36.46 13.80
N GLU A 18 5.50 -37.23 14.82
CA GLU A 18 5.29 -36.84 16.22
C GLU A 18 6.15 -35.62 16.49
N ASP A 19 5.54 -34.43 16.48
CA ASP A 19 6.18 -33.19 16.90
C ASP A 19 6.68 -33.36 18.35
N ASN A 20 7.96 -33.66 18.50
CA ASN A 20 8.59 -33.83 19.79
C ASN A 20 8.81 -32.43 20.41
N TYR A 21 8.30 -32.22 21.62
CA TYR A 21 8.43 -30.94 22.35
C TYR A 21 9.89 -30.49 22.52
N ALA A 22 10.85 -31.42 22.42
CA ALA A 22 12.28 -31.11 22.42
C ALA A 22 12.75 -30.27 21.21
N ASP A 23 12.01 -30.25 20.10
CA ASP A 23 12.31 -29.41 18.93
C ASP A 23 11.91 -27.94 19.13
N TYR A 24 11.20 -27.64 20.22
CA TYR A 24 10.75 -26.29 20.61
C TYR A 24 11.39 -25.80 21.92
N LEU A 25 12.54 -26.35 22.31
CA LEU A 25 13.33 -25.82 23.41
C LEU A 25 14.01 -24.52 22.99
N PHE A 26 13.32 -23.40 23.23
CA PHE A 26 13.90 -22.08 23.29
C PHE A 26 14.88 -22.05 24.47
N SER A 27 16.16 -22.08 24.14
CA SER A 27 17.25 -21.80 25.08
C SER A 27 17.19 -20.31 25.41
N ASP A 28 16.53 -19.95 26.52
CA ASP A 28 16.51 -18.61 27.13
C ASP A 28 17.89 -18.20 27.70
N SER A 29 18.97 -18.49 26.97
CA SER A 29 20.30 -17.97 27.24
C SER A 29 20.60 -16.87 26.21
N GLU A 30 20.00 -15.71 26.40
CA GLU A 30 20.43 -14.46 25.75
C GLU A 30 21.81 -14.06 26.30
N GLU A 31 22.86 -14.73 25.83
CA GLU A 31 24.17 -14.08 25.79
C GLU A 31 24.13 -13.07 24.64
N ASN A 32 23.91 -11.80 25.01
CA ASN A 32 24.14 -10.65 24.14
C ASN A 32 25.61 -10.66 23.67
N GLN A 33 25.88 -11.35 22.56
CA GLN A 33 27.11 -11.15 21.81
C GLN A 33 26.95 -9.85 21.02
N ASP A 34 27.26 -8.75 21.68
CA ASP A 34 27.46 -7.46 21.03
C ASP A 34 28.43 -7.66 19.86
N ILE A 35 27.92 -7.51 18.63
CA ILE A 35 28.75 -7.44 17.44
C ILE A 35 29.68 -6.26 17.65
N THR A 36 30.97 -6.56 17.86
CA THR A 36 31.99 -5.56 18.14
C THR A 36 32.03 -4.53 17.02
N GLU A 37 32.36 -3.27 17.36
CA GLU A 37 32.44 -2.19 16.37
C GLU A 37 33.47 -2.52 15.27
N GLU A 38 34.50 -3.31 15.59
CA GLU A 38 35.46 -3.87 14.63
C GLU A 38 34.80 -4.75 13.57
N ASP A 39 33.86 -5.62 13.97
CA ASP A 39 33.10 -6.46 13.04
C ASP A 39 32.16 -5.64 12.15
N ARG A 40 31.60 -4.54 12.68
CA ARG A 40 30.78 -3.61 11.88
C ARG A 40 31.62 -2.84 10.87
N GLU A 41 32.77 -2.33 11.27
CA GLU A 41 33.69 -1.64 10.37
C GLU A 41 34.23 -2.56 9.29
N PHE A 42 34.57 -3.80 9.63
CA PHE A 42 34.99 -4.81 8.66
C PHE A 42 33.88 -5.08 7.64
N ARG A 43 32.62 -5.23 8.08
CA ARG A 43 31.46 -5.38 7.18
C ARG A 43 31.25 -4.16 6.28
N LYS A 44 31.42 -2.93 6.81
CA LYS A 44 31.36 -1.70 6.00
C LYS A 44 32.46 -1.67 4.92
N GLN A 45 33.70 -2.02 5.28
CA GLN A 45 34.81 -2.12 4.32
C GLN A 45 34.56 -3.21 3.27
N LEU A 46 33.98 -4.33 3.68
CA LEU A 46 33.58 -5.44 2.82
C LEU A 46 32.54 -5.01 1.77
N LEU A 47 31.52 -4.25 2.19
CA LEU A 47 30.48 -3.69 1.33
C LEU A 47 31.04 -2.63 0.36
N ALA A 48 31.93 -1.76 0.84
CA ALA A 48 32.60 -0.76 0.01
C ALA A 48 33.45 -1.40 -1.10
N ALA A 49 34.06 -2.57 -0.83
CA ALA A 49 34.83 -3.32 -1.82
C ALA A 49 33.95 -4.00 -2.89
N ILE A 50 32.68 -4.31 -2.59
CA ILE A 50 31.73 -4.90 -3.55
C ILE A 50 31.24 -3.84 -4.55
N LEU A 51 31.09 -2.58 -4.11
CA LEU A 51 30.59 -1.48 -4.95
C LEU A 51 31.61 -0.98 -5.98
N LYS A 52 32.90 -1.15 -5.73
CA LYS A 52 33.95 -0.90 -6.72
C LYS A 52 34.07 -2.12 -7.63
N THR A 53 33.78 -1.99 -8.92
CA THR A 53 33.82 -3.07 -9.93
C THR A 53 35.09 -3.93 -9.81
N PRO A 54 35.05 -5.09 -9.13
CA PRO A 54 36.27 -5.80 -8.81
C PRO A 54 36.69 -6.64 -10.01
N THR A 55 37.99 -6.68 -10.26
CA THR A 55 38.57 -7.59 -11.25
C THR A 55 38.22 -9.05 -10.89
N ASN A 56 38.14 -9.93 -11.87
CA ASN A 56 37.82 -11.36 -11.65
C ASN A 56 38.78 -12.04 -10.64
N ARG A 57 40.01 -11.54 -10.49
CA ARG A 57 40.99 -12.00 -9.49
C ARG A 57 40.61 -11.59 -8.07
N GLN A 58 40.17 -10.35 -7.88
CA GLN A 58 39.68 -9.85 -6.59
C GLN A 58 38.41 -10.58 -6.15
N LYS A 59 37.47 -10.84 -7.08
CA LYS A 59 36.27 -11.65 -6.80
C LYS A 59 36.61 -13.05 -6.30
N LYS A 60 37.63 -13.71 -6.88
CA LYS A 60 38.06 -15.05 -6.44
C LYS A 60 38.75 -15.03 -5.07
N SER A 61 39.58 -14.02 -4.80
CA SER A 61 40.23 -13.83 -3.48
C SER A 61 39.20 -13.57 -2.39
N TYR A 62 38.24 -12.69 -2.66
CA TYR A 62 37.13 -12.35 -1.77
C TYR A 62 36.29 -13.57 -1.41
N ASN A 63 35.88 -14.36 -2.40
CA ASN A 63 35.10 -15.58 -2.16
C ASN A 63 35.88 -16.60 -1.31
N ARG A 64 37.22 -16.63 -1.37
CA ARG A 64 38.04 -17.47 -0.47
C ARG A 64 38.09 -16.90 0.95
N ALA A 65 38.24 -15.59 1.09
CA ALA A 65 38.27 -14.93 2.40
C ALA A 65 36.93 -15.08 3.14
N VAL A 66 35.80 -14.85 2.47
CA VAL A 66 34.46 -15.06 3.03
C VAL A 66 34.25 -16.53 3.39
N LYS A 67 34.70 -17.47 2.55
CA LYS A 67 34.58 -18.91 2.83
C LYS A 67 35.40 -19.36 4.04
N ASN A 68 36.54 -18.70 4.31
CA ASN A 68 37.37 -19.00 5.46
C ASN A 68 36.86 -18.34 6.76
N TYR A 69 36.25 -17.16 6.65
CA TYR A 69 35.72 -16.43 7.82
C TYR A 69 34.36 -16.97 8.30
N VAL A 70 33.50 -17.42 7.37
CA VAL A 70 32.20 -18.06 7.69
C VAL A 70 32.36 -19.53 8.15
N GLY A 71 33.60 -19.98 8.39
CA GLY A 71 33.97 -21.37 8.58
C GLY A 71 33.70 -22.01 9.95
N LYS A 72 33.17 -21.28 10.93
CA LYS A 72 32.75 -21.83 12.23
C LYS A 72 31.51 -21.07 12.72
N ASP A 73 30.37 -21.75 12.67
CA ASP A 73 29.21 -21.54 13.55
C ASP A 73 28.70 -20.11 13.76
N VAL A 74 28.63 -19.29 12.71
CA VAL A 74 27.91 -18.01 12.79
C VAL A 74 26.46 -18.24 12.38
N GLU A 75 25.57 -18.32 13.37
CA GLU A 75 24.13 -18.20 13.21
C GLU A 75 23.77 -16.77 12.74
N LEU A 76 24.11 -16.44 11.50
CA LEU A 76 23.58 -15.23 10.88
C LEU A 76 22.07 -15.40 10.74
N GLY A 77 21.30 -14.50 11.34
CA GLY A 77 19.82 -14.40 11.39
C GLY A 77 19.09 -14.84 10.14
N THR A 78 19.07 -16.15 9.91
CA THR A 78 18.52 -16.84 8.76
C THR A 78 17.71 -18.01 9.29
N ASP A 79 16.82 -17.79 10.26
CA ASP A 79 15.83 -18.76 10.76
C ASP A 79 16.30 -20.23 10.70
N GLY A 80 17.39 -20.56 11.41
CA GLY A 80 17.88 -21.94 11.53
C GLY A 80 18.62 -22.52 10.31
N VAL A 81 19.03 -21.73 9.31
CA VAL A 81 19.80 -22.26 8.17
C VAL A 81 21.26 -22.53 8.58
N LYS A 82 21.58 -23.80 8.87
CA LYS A 82 22.97 -24.25 9.07
C LYS A 82 23.82 -23.95 7.83
N ILE A 83 24.75 -23.01 7.98
CA ILE A 83 25.71 -22.62 6.93
C ILE A 83 26.85 -23.61 6.95
N ASN A 84 27.14 -24.25 5.82
CA ASN A 84 28.30 -25.12 5.70
C ASN A 84 29.04 -24.95 4.37
N ASN A 85 30.29 -25.40 4.35
CA ASN A 85 31.18 -25.28 3.20
C ASN A 85 30.78 -26.13 1.98
N HIS A 86 29.80 -27.02 2.16
CA HIS A 86 29.25 -27.93 1.13
C HIS A 86 27.95 -27.40 0.52
N MET A 87 27.53 -26.19 0.87
CA MET A 87 26.33 -25.60 0.31
C MET A 87 26.48 -25.31 -1.19
N GLY A 88 25.47 -25.71 -1.97
CA GLY A 88 25.41 -25.41 -3.40
C GLY A 88 25.33 -23.91 -3.68
N ALA A 89 25.83 -23.47 -4.85
CA ALA A 89 25.92 -22.06 -5.24
C ALA A 89 24.59 -21.28 -5.17
N LYS A 90 23.45 -21.96 -5.33
CA LYS A 90 22.11 -21.35 -5.18
C LYS A 90 21.78 -21.07 -3.71
N LYS A 91 22.12 -21.98 -2.80
CA LYS A 91 21.88 -21.83 -1.35
C LYS A 91 22.80 -20.74 -0.79
N TRP A 92 24.06 -20.70 -1.20
CA TRP A 92 24.99 -19.61 -0.86
C TRP A 92 24.50 -18.23 -1.28
N ARG A 93 23.95 -18.10 -2.50
CA ARG A 93 23.34 -16.84 -2.95
C ARG A 93 22.14 -16.42 -2.09
N ARG A 94 21.31 -17.37 -1.64
CA ARG A 94 20.17 -17.06 -0.75
C ARG A 94 20.63 -16.53 0.60
N VAL A 95 21.59 -17.21 1.23
CA VAL A 95 22.16 -16.79 2.52
C VAL A 95 22.82 -15.41 2.40
N ASN A 96 23.61 -15.19 1.35
CA ASN A 96 24.24 -13.89 1.12
C ASN A 96 23.21 -12.76 0.91
N ASN A 97 22.17 -13.01 0.10
CA ASN A 97 21.10 -12.03 -0.10
C ASN A 97 20.34 -11.75 1.21
N ALA A 98 20.03 -12.77 2.01
CA ALA A 98 19.36 -12.61 3.30
C ALA A 98 20.22 -11.80 4.28
N SER A 99 21.51 -12.15 4.41
CA SER A 99 22.47 -11.41 5.23
C SER A 99 22.57 -9.94 4.80
N MET A 100 22.59 -9.68 3.50
CA MET A 100 22.58 -8.31 2.97
C MET A 100 21.31 -7.56 3.37
N MET A 101 20.12 -8.17 3.24
CA MET A 101 18.86 -7.54 3.65
C MET A 101 18.85 -7.22 5.15
N VAL A 102 19.29 -8.15 6.00
CA VAL A 102 19.39 -7.95 7.45
C VAL A 102 20.37 -6.82 7.79
N SER A 103 21.50 -6.73 7.07
CA SER A 103 22.50 -5.67 7.30
C SER A 103 22.00 -4.25 6.92
N LEU A 104 20.95 -4.15 6.11
CA LEU A 104 20.37 -2.88 5.69
C LEU A 104 19.26 -2.40 6.62
N THR A 105 18.62 -3.30 7.36
CA THR A 105 17.61 -2.97 8.38
C THR A 105 18.29 -2.45 9.64
N LYS A 106 17.93 -1.24 10.08
CA LYS A 106 18.27 -0.73 11.40
C LYS A 106 17.26 -1.25 12.42
N GLU A 107 17.69 -1.53 13.64
CA GLU A 107 16.80 -1.97 14.73
C GLU A 107 15.71 -0.93 15.03
N GLU A 108 16.02 0.36 14.88
CA GLU A 108 15.08 1.48 15.05
C GLU A 108 13.96 1.51 14.00
N ASP A 109 14.15 0.87 12.84
CA ASP A 109 13.16 0.84 11.75
C ASP A 109 12.14 -0.31 11.96
N ILE A 110 12.36 -1.20 12.93
CA ILE A 110 11.50 -2.35 13.19
C ILE A 110 10.38 -1.92 14.15
N ILE A 111 9.24 -1.58 13.57
CA ILE A 111 8.04 -1.20 14.30
C ILE A 111 7.27 -2.47 14.68
N LEU A 112 7.31 -2.86 15.97
CA LEU A 112 6.69 -4.09 16.49
C LEU A 112 5.19 -3.95 16.79
N ASP A 113 4.65 -2.72 16.86
CA ASP A 113 3.25 -2.45 17.19
C ASP A 113 2.30 -2.46 15.97
N GLY A 114 2.84 -2.68 14.76
CA GLY A 114 2.08 -2.69 13.52
C GLY A 114 1.56 -1.33 13.06
N SER A 115 2.02 -0.23 13.65
CA SER A 115 1.64 1.13 13.24
C SER A 115 2.14 1.49 11.83
N ASP A 116 3.17 0.80 11.33
CA ASP A 116 3.66 0.88 9.95
C ASP A 116 2.72 0.24 8.91
N ILE A 117 1.86 -0.69 9.36
CA ILE A 117 0.88 -1.38 8.51
C ILE A 117 -0.39 -0.52 8.34
N VAL A 118 -0.74 0.28 9.34
CA VAL A 118 -1.98 1.06 9.37
C VAL A 118 -1.72 2.49 8.86
N PRO A 119 -2.36 2.92 7.76
CA PRO A 119 -2.27 4.31 7.33
C PRO A 119 -2.80 5.24 8.44
N SER A 120 -2.04 6.27 8.81
CA SER A 120 -2.51 7.28 9.77
C SER A 120 -3.70 8.05 9.18
N VAL A 121 -4.91 7.60 9.46
CA VAL A 121 -6.14 8.29 9.05
C VAL A 121 -6.51 9.31 10.11
N VAL A 122 -6.13 10.57 9.88
CA VAL A 122 -6.62 11.68 10.70
C VAL A 122 -8.09 11.92 10.33
N THR A 123 -8.99 11.56 11.23
CA THR A 123 -10.43 11.77 11.02
C THR A 123 -10.78 13.26 11.13
N ALA A 124 -11.95 13.68 10.61
CA ALA A 124 -12.41 15.07 10.76
C ALA A 124 -12.50 15.48 12.24
N PHE A 125 -12.93 14.56 13.12
CA PHE A 125 -12.92 14.77 14.57
C PHE A 125 -11.51 14.85 15.12
N SER A 126 -10.59 13.98 14.69
CA SER A 126 -9.18 14.07 15.08
C SER A 126 -8.59 15.44 14.71
N GLN A 127 -8.87 15.95 13.51
CA GLN A 127 -8.44 17.29 13.10
C GLN A 127 -9.08 18.38 13.96
N LEU A 128 -10.37 18.23 14.30
CA LEU A 128 -11.08 19.17 15.16
C LEU A 128 -10.48 19.24 16.58
N PHE A 129 -10.01 18.10 17.10
CA PHE A 129 -9.37 18.02 18.41
C PHE A 129 -7.89 18.42 18.41
N ILE A 130 -7.20 18.27 17.28
CA ILE A 130 -5.80 18.70 17.12
C ILE A 130 -5.71 20.23 17.02
N ASP A 131 -6.63 20.86 16.28
CA ASP A 131 -6.58 22.30 16.01
C ASP A 131 -7.53 23.09 16.94
N PRO A 132 -7.02 23.84 17.93
CA PRO A 132 -7.86 24.60 18.87
C PRO A 132 -8.71 25.67 18.18
N ASN A 133 -8.24 26.21 17.05
CA ASN A 133 -8.99 27.18 16.27
C ASN A 133 -10.22 26.56 15.59
N LYS A 134 -10.09 25.35 15.05
CA LYS A 134 -11.23 24.62 14.47
C LYS A 134 -12.26 24.29 15.54
N MET A 135 -11.79 23.92 16.75
CA MET A 135 -12.66 23.72 17.90
C MET A 135 -13.40 24.99 18.30
N LYS A 136 -12.74 26.15 18.32
CA LYS A 136 -13.41 27.44 18.58
C LYS A 136 -14.46 27.77 17.54
N THR A 137 -14.17 27.57 16.24
CA THR A 137 -15.16 27.78 15.18
C THR A 137 -16.35 26.84 15.35
N TRP A 138 -16.11 25.58 15.72
CA TRP A 138 -17.17 24.63 16.05
C TRP A 138 -17.98 25.03 17.27
N MET A 139 -17.32 25.48 18.36
CA MET A 139 -18.00 25.99 19.56
C MET A 139 -18.86 27.23 19.25
N ASN A 140 -18.36 28.13 18.39
CA ASN A 140 -19.11 29.30 17.95
C ASN A 140 -20.30 28.91 17.06
N PHE A 141 -20.16 27.87 16.25
CA PHE A 141 -21.27 27.32 15.44
C PHE A 141 -22.32 26.66 16.34
N ASP A 142 -21.88 25.86 17.32
CA ASP A 142 -22.75 25.17 18.29
C ASP A 142 -23.52 26.15 19.20
N ALA A 143 -22.90 27.28 19.55
CA ALA A 143 -23.52 28.33 20.34
C ALA A 143 -24.60 29.15 19.59
N LYS A 144 -24.70 29.04 18.26
CA LYS A 144 -25.74 29.72 17.46
C LYS A 144 -27.09 29.02 17.55
N SER A 145 -28.16 29.75 17.23
CA SER A 145 -29.50 29.18 17.17
C SER A 145 -29.64 28.15 16.02
N GLU A 146 -30.59 27.21 16.13
CA GLU A 146 -30.79 26.16 15.11
C GLU A 146 -31.13 26.76 13.73
N GLU A 147 -31.83 27.89 13.69
CA GLU A 147 -32.16 28.61 12.45
C GLU A 147 -30.88 29.16 11.77
N GLU A 148 -30.02 29.83 12.53
CA GLU A 148 -28.73 30.35 12.03
C GLU A 148 -27.77 29.22 11.62
N GLN A 149 -27.77 28.11 12.36
CA GLN A 149 -26.98 26.93 11.99
C GLN A 149 -27.42 26.36 10.64
N ARG A 150 -28.73 26.26 10.39
CA ARG A 150 -29.27 25.82 9.11
C ARG A 150 -28.93 26.79 7.99
N GLU A 151 -29.05 28.09 8.21
CA GLU A 151 -28.68 29.11 7.22
C GLU A 151 -27.20 28.99 6.81
N ILE A 152 -26.31 28.80 7.79
CA ILE A 152 -24.87 28.57 7.52
C ILE A 152 -24.65 27.27 6.73
N LEU A 153 -25.32 26.18 7.10
CA LEU A 153 -25.20 24.90 6.39
C LEU A 153 -25.75 24.97 4.96
N GLU A 154 -26.85 25.69 4.74
CA GLU A 154 -27.42 25.95 3.42
C GLU A 154 -26.49 26.82 2.57
N ALA A 155 -25.94 27.90 3.13
CA ALA A 155 -24.95 28.73 2.46
C ALA A 155 -23.71 27.92 2.03
N LEU A 156 -23.19 27.05 2.91
CA LEU A 156 -22.08 26.17 2.60
C LEU A 156 -22.43 25.14 1.50
N ASN A 157 -23.65 24.59 1.52
CA ASN A 157 -24.12 23.67 0.49
C ASN A 157 -24.28 24.37 -0.88
N MET A 158 -24.81 25.59 -0.90
CA MET A 158 -24.95 26.40 -2.11
C MET A 158 -23.59 26.77 -2.71
N HIS A 159 -22.64 27.18 -1.87
CA HIS A 159 -21.26 27.41 -2.30
C HIS A 159 -20.59 26.15 -2.86
N ARG A 160 -20.88 24.97 -2.30
CA ARG A 160 -20.36 23.70 -2.80
C ARG A 160 -20.96 23.30 -4.16
N TYR A 161 -22.24 23.57 -4.38
CA TYR A 161 -22.90 23.32 -5.67
C TYR A 161 -22.37 24.22 -6.78
N ASN A 162 -22.18 25.51 -6.51
CA ASN A 162 -21.72 26.47 -7.51
C ASN A 162 -20.23 26.31 -7.87
N LYS A 163 -19.39 25.83 -6.94
CA LYS A 163 -17.96 25.62 -7.17
C LYS A 163 -17.64 24.35 -7.98
N SER A 164 -18.59 23.42 -8.12
CA SER A 164 -18.37 22.16 -8.84
C SER A 164 -18.32 22.29 -10.38
N LEU A 165 -18.57 23.48 -10.95
CA LEU A 165 -18.70 23.69 -12.41
C LEU A 165 -17.49 24.38 -13.06
N LEU A 166 -16.52 24.88 -12.29
CA LEU A 166 -15.34 25.60 -12.78
C LEU A 166 -14.10 25.10 -12.02
N GLU A 167 -13.29 24.32 -12.73
CA GLU A 167 -11.82 24.17 -12.64
C GLU A 167 -11.11 24.10 -11.27
N GLU A 168 -10.19 23.12 -11.21
CA GLU A 168 -9.00 22.95 -10.37
C GLU A 168 -8.83 23.79 -9.07
N GLU A 169 -8.55 23.06 -7.99
CA GLU A 169 -8.01 23.54 -6.70
C GLU A 169 -9.00 24.25 -5.76
N GLY A 170 -9.66 23.47 -4.91
CA GLY A 170 -10.47 24.03 -3.84
C GLY A 170 -9.67 24.29 -2.56
N PHE A 171 -9.70 25.54 -2.13
CA PHE A 171 -10.32 25.91 -0.85
C PHE A 171 -11.19 27.13 -1.15
N ILE A 172 -12.35 27.25 -0.51
CA ILE A 172 -13.00 28.56 -0.37
C ILE A 172 -12.46 29.10 0.94
N GLU A 173 -11.52 30.04 0.85
CA GLU A 173 -11.30 30.99 1.93
C GLU A 173 -12.60 31.80 2.04
N ILE A 174 -13.30 31.66 3.16
CA ILE A 174 -14.25 32.71 3.56
C ILE A 174 -13.33 33.81 4.08
N SER A 175 -12.99 34.78 3.23
CA SER A 175 -12.33 36.00 3.67
C SER A 175 -13.18 36.62 4.79
N ASN A 176 -12.54 37.11 5.85
CA ASN A 176 -13.18 37.77 6.98
C ASN A 176 -13.99 39.02 6.62
N ASP A 177 -14.08 39.37 5.33
CA ASP A 177 -14.80 40.53 4.83
C ASP A 177 -16.33 40.32 4.79
N ASP A 178 -16.83 39.07 4.77
CA ASP A 178 -18.27 38.77 4.74
C ASP A 178 -18.88 38.47 6.12
N VAL A 179 -18.07 38.38 7.18
CA VAL A 179 -18.53 38.17 8.56
C VAL A 179 -17.67 39.03 9.48
N ASN A 180 -18.22 40.16 9.93
CA ASN A 180 -17.58 41.17 10.76
C ASN A 180 -17.15 40.61 12.14
N ILE A 181 -16.04 39.87 12.18
CA ILE A 181 -15.44 39.31 13.39
C ILE A 181 -14.05 39.92 13.52
N GLU A 182 -13.98 40.96 14.34
CA GLU A 182 -12.75 41.59 14.78
C GLU A 182 -11.89 40.55 15.51
N THR A 183 -10.79 40.10 14.93
CA THR A 183 -9.73 39.45 15.71
C THR A 183 -8.38 39.87 15.16
N SER A 184 -7.68 40.64 15.99
CA SER A 184 -6.37 41.25 15.79
C SER A 184 -5.26 40.25 15.42
N SER A 185 -4.47 40.67 14.43
CA SER A 185 -3.08 40.33 14.09
C SER A 185 -2.32 39.38 15.01
N ASP A 186 -1.75 38.32 14.43
CA ASP A 186 -0.29 38.10 14.45
C ASP A 186 0.11 37.05 13.41
N GLU A 187 1.21 37.36 12.73
CA GLU A 187 1.74 36.75 11.51
C GLU A 187 2.37 35.37 11.78
N TYR A 188 1.84 34.31 11.16
CA TYR A 188 2.53 33.03 10.99
C TYR A 188 2.14 32.39 9.65
N GLU A 189 3.12 32.27 8.75
CA GLU A 189 3.01 31.58 7.46
C GLU A 189 2.78 30.08 7.68
N PHE A 190 1.65 29.54 7.20
CA PHE A 190 1.41 28.09 7.10
C PHE A 190 1.17 27.69 5.64
N PRO A 191 1.74 26.56 5.18
CA PRO A 191 1.61 26.12 3.80
C PRO A 191 0.29 25.37 3.57
N ASP A 192 -0.47 25.85 2.59
CA ASP A 192 -1.22 25.13 1.57
C ASP A 192 -1.86 23.76 1.88
N LYS A 193 -3.20 23.76 1.74
CA LYS A 193 -4.04 22.74 1.08
C LYS A 193 -4.32 21.44 1.86
N VAL A 194 -5.61 21.15 2.11
CA VAL A 194 -6.31 19.89 1.74
C VAL A 194 -7.73 19.82 2.31
N GLU A 195 -8.68 19.81 1.37
CA GLU A 195 -10.14 19.84 1.50
C GLU A 195 -10.76 18.58 2.13
N GLY A 196 -12.05 18.73 2.49
CA GLY A 196 -12.99 17.74 3.00
C GLY A 196 -13.35 16.59 2.05
N ASN A 197 -12.37 16.04 1.36
CA ASN A 197 -12.43 14.79 0.63
C ASN A 197 -11.84 13.69 1.51
N ASN A 198 -12.67 12.73 1.95
CA ASN A 198 -12.23 11.66 2.83
C ASN A 198 -10.98 11.01 2.22
N PRO A 199 -9.84 11.01 2.93
CA PRO A 199 -8.55 10.56 2.37
C PRO A 199 -8.64 9.15 1.82
N VAL A 200 -9.55 8.32 2.32
CA VAL A 200 -9.80 6.96 1.85
C VAL A 200 -10.12 6.89 0.35
N TYR A 201 -10.85 7.87 -0.21
CA TYR A 201 -11.29 7.88 -1.61
C TYR A 201 -10.36 8.69 -2.52
N LYS A 202 -9.24 9.20 -2.00
CA LYS A 202 -8.19 9.81 -2.82
C LYS A 202 -7.54 8.75 -3.69
N ALA A 203 -7.22 9.12 -4.93
CA ALA A 203 -6.68 8.22 -5.94
C ALA A 203 -5.41 7.47 -5.48
N VAL A 204 -4.50 8.17 -4.79
CA VAL A 204 -3.28 7.59 -4.23
C VAL A 204 -3.57 6.49 -3.22
N ASN A 205 -4.55 6.73 -2.34
CA ASN A 205 -4.95 5.80 -1.29
C ASN A 205 -5.80 4.64 -1.82
N CYS A 206 -6.55 4.85 -2.90
CA CYS A 206 -7.23 3.77 -3.61
C CYS A 206 -6.22 2.87 -4.32
N PHE A 207 -5.21 3.47 -4.97
CA PHE A 207 -4.16 2.74 -5.66
C PHE A 207 -3.29 1.92 -4.69
N SER A 208 -2.95 2.45 -3.51
CA SER A 208 -2.16 1.74 -2.50
C SER A 208 -2.84 0.50 -1.93
N ARG A 209 -4.17 0.37 -2.07
CA ARG A 209 -4.94 -0.80 -1.62
C ARG A 209 -4.97 -1.95 -2.62
N ILE A 210 -4.72 -1.67 -3.90
CA ILE A 210 -4.62 -2.72 -4.92
C ILE A 210 -3.49 -3.68 -4.53
N ASP A 211 -3.66 -4.99 -4.70
CA ASP A 211 -2.63 -5.99 -4.39
C ASP A 211 -1.28 -5.60 -5.02
N ARG A 212 -0.18 -5.71 -4.25
CA ARG A 212 1.18 -5.35 -4.71
C ARG A 212 1.53 -5.96 -6.07
N LYS A 213 1.15 -7.21 -6.31
CA LYS A 213 1.38 -7.91 -7.59
C LYS A 213 0.65 -7.27 -8.77
N LEU A 214 -0.56 -6.76 -8.53
CA LEU A 214 -1.38 -6.09 -9.55
C LEU A 214 -0.89 -4.67 -9.80
N ARG A 215 -0.46 -3.93 -8.76
CA ARG A 215 0.21 -2.62 -8.93
C ARG A 215 1.44 -2.74 -9.82
N ASN A 216 2.32 -3.70 -9.54
CA ASN A 216 3.50 -3.95 -10.39
C ASN A 216 3.14 -4.27 -11.85
N TYR A 217 1.93 -4.80 -12.09
CA TYR A 217 1.43 -5.08 -13.43
C TYR A 217 0.89 -3.83 -14.13
N LEU A 218 0.26 -2.92 -13.37
CA LEU A 218 -0.16 -1.58 -13.81
C LEU A 218 1.00 -0.59 -13.98
N ASP A 219 2.21 -0.93 -13.53
CA ASP A 219 3.39 -0.07 -13.70
C ASP A 219 4.15 -0.35 -15.01
N LYS A 220 3.68 -1.32 -15.80
CA LYS A 220 4.29 -1.69 -17.09
C LYS A 220 3.94 -0.67 -18.18
N GLN A 221 4.78 -0.58 -19.22
CA GLN A 221 4.61 0.39 -20.31
C GLN A 221 3.38 0.11 -21.21
N ASN A 222 2.99 -1.16 -21.38
CA ASN A 222 1.96 -1.56 -22.34
C ASN A 222 0.65 -1.93 -21.63
N ILE A 223 -0.09 -0.92 -21.17
CA ILE A 223 -1.38 -1.10 -20.50
C ILE A 223 -2.50 -0.82 -21.51
N PRO A 224 -3.55 -1.67 -21.60
CA PRO A 224 -4.69 -1.40 -22.46
C PRO A 224 -5.61 -0.36 -21.79
N TYR A 225 -5.27 0.93 -21.93
CA TYR A 225 -6.02 2.03 -21.30
C TYR A 225 -7.51 2.01 -21.66
N ASP A 226 -7.85 1.78 -22.92
CA ASP A 226 -9.24 1.71 -23.38
C ASP A 226 -10.05 0.66 -22.60
N PHE A 227 -9.48 -0.52 -22.35
CA PHE A 227 -10.12 -1.56 -21.56
C PHE A 227 -10.30 -1.12 -20.10
N ILE A 228 -9.28 -0.47 -19.53
CA ILE A 228 -9.32 0.00 -18.15
C ILE A 228 -10.41 1.04 -17.96
N GLU A 229 -10.48 2.03 -18.84
CA GLU A 229 -11.46 3.12 -18.76
C GLU A 229 -12.89 2.61 -18.95
N GLN A 230 -13.13 1.79 -19.97
CA GLN A 230 -14.46 1.22 -20.24
C GLN A 230 -14.97 0.38 -19.07
N LEU A 231 -14.10 -0.45 -18.48
CA LEU A 231 -14.50 -1.30 -17.35
C LEU A 231 -14.68 -0.47 -16.06
N ASP A 232 -13.82 0.52 -15.80
CA ASP A 232 -13.95 1.43 -14.65
C ASP A 232 -15.24 2.25 -14.74
N GLU A 233 -15.55 2.80 -15.92
CA GLU A 233 -16.80 3.52 -16.16
C GLU A 233 -18.02 2.62 -15.98
N LYS A 234 -17.99 1.39 -16.52
CA LYS A 234 -19.07 0.42 -16.32
C LYS A 234 -19.30 0.10 -14.84
N ILE A 235 -18.22 -0.13 -14.09
CA ILE A 235 -18.28 -0.37 -12.64
C ILE A 235 -18.89 0.84 -11.92
N ARG A 236 -18.37 2.05 -12.18
CA ARG A 236 -18.88 3.28 -11.56
C ARG A 236 -20.36 3.47 -11.85
N ASN A 237 -20.79 3.33 -13.09
CA ASN A 237 -22.19 3.54 -13.48
C ASN A 237 -23.13 2.50 -12.84
N THR A 238 -22.75 1.22 -12.88
CA THR A 238 -23.57 0.13 -12.32
C THR A 238 -23.74 0.23 -10.81
N PHE A 239 -22.65 0.40 -10.06
CA PHE A 239 -22.69 0.42 -8.59
C PHE A 239 -23.18 1.75 -8.01
N THR A 240 -23.05 2.87 -8.75
CA THR A 240 -23.67 4.14 -8.35
C THR A 240 -25.20 4.08 -8.48
N GLN A 241 -25.72 3.41 -9.51
CA GLN A 241 -27.17 3.21 -9.67
C GLN A 241 -27.74 2.18 -8.70
N ASN A 242 -27.02 1.06 -8.50
CA ASN A 242 -27.42 0.01 -7.59
C ASN A 242 -26.20 -0.57 -6.85
N PRO A 243 -25.98 -0.20 -5.58
CA PRO A 243 -24.86 -0.70 -4.79
C PRO A 243 -24.81 -2.22 -4.63
N ASN A 244 -25.96 -2.90 -4.76
CA ASN A 244 -26.11 -4.35 -4.63
C ASN A 244 -26.09 -5.08 -5.98
N ALA A 245 -25.73 -4.40 -7.08
CA ALA A 245 -25.58 -5.03 -8.38
C ALA A 245 -24.40 -6.01 -8.40
N GLU A 246 -24.43 -6.94 -9.36
CA GLU A 246 -23.33 -7.85 -9.63
C GLU A 246 -22.98 -7.80 -11.12
N ILE A 247 -21.70 -7.76 -11.45
CA ILE A 247 -21.22 -7.78 -12.84
C ILE A 247 -20.61 -9.15 -13.13
N MET A 248 -21.09 -9.80 -14.18
CA MET A 248 -20.56 -11.06 -14.70
C MET A 248 -20.14 -10.89 -16.15
N GLU A 249 -18.86 -11.06 -16.47
CA GLU A 249 -18.34 -10.92 -17.83
C GLU A 249 -17.35 -12.01 -18.25
N PRO A 250 -17.42 -12.50 -19.51
CA PRO A 250 -16.44 -13.44 -20.03
C PRO A 250 -15.09 -12.77 -20.28
N MET A 251 -14.03 -13.38 -19.77
CA MET A 251 -12.67 -12.88 -19.93
C MET A 251 -11.72 -14.00 -20.35
N TYR A 252 -11.42 -14.06 -21.65
CA TYR A 252 -10.61 -15.13 -22.22
C TYR A 252 -9.14 -15.08 -21.78
N ALA A 253 -8.51 -13.91 -21.80
CA ALA A 253 -7.12 -13.78 -21.40
C ALA A 253 -6.95 -13.69 -19.88
N SER A 254 -5.86 -14.27 -19.36
CA SER A 254 -5.50 -14.10 -17.95
C SER A 254 -5.10 -12.66 -17.60
N GLU A 255 -4.67 -11.90 -18.61
CA GLU A 255 -4.18 -10.53 -18.49
C GLU A 255 -5.32 -9.56 -18.17
N PHE A 256 -6.39 -9.58 -18.97
CA PHE A 256 -7.61 -8.78 -18.74
C PHE A 256 -8.26 -9.09 -17.38
N ARG A 257 -8.22 -10.35 -16.92
CA ARG A 257 -8.71 -10.70 -15.58
C ARG A 257 -7.90 -10.08 -14.45
N ARG A 258 -6.59 -9.91 -14.63
CA ARG A 258 -5.75 -9.19 -13.65
C ARG A 258 -6.09 -7.70 -13.63
N TYR A 259 -6.27 -7.08 -14.80
CA TYR A 259 -6.71 -5.69 -14.90
C TYR A 259 -8.08 -5.50 -14.23
N ALA A 260 -9.06 -6.34 -14.54
CA ALA A 260 -10.38 -6.30 -13.92
C ALA A 260 -10.31 -6.39 -12.39
N ARG A 261 -9.49 -7.30 -11.85
CA ARG A 261 -9.27 -7.41 -10.40
C ARG A 261 -8.64 -6.15 -9.81
N ALA A 262 -7.68 -5.54 -10.50
CA ALA A 262 -7.05 -4.30 -10.04
C ALA A 262 -8.03 -3.13 -10.04
N ILE A 263 -8.85 -3.00 -11.08
CA ILE A 263 -9.89 -1.96 -11.21
C ILE A 263 -10.95 -2.13 -10.13
N ALA A 264 -11.41 -3.36 -9.86
CA ALA A 264 -12.35 -3.63 -8.79
C ALA A 264 -11.79 -3.25 -7.41
N GLN A 265 -10.53 -3.63 -7.11
CA GLN A 265 -9.87 -3.26 -5.85
C GLN A 265 -9.73 -1.75 -5.67
N TYR A 266 -9.41 -1.04 -6.75
CA TYR A 266 -9.35 0.43 -6.73
C TYR A 266 -10.70 1.05 -6.38
N ASN A 267 -11.79 0.45 -6.86
CA ASN A 267 -13.17 0.88 -6.60
C ASN A 267 -13.79 0.29 -5.33
N PHE A 268 -13.01 -0.31 -4.42
CA PHE A 268 -13.53 -0.93 -3.18
C PHE A 268 -14.46 -2.13 -3.38
N LEU A 269 -14.33 -2.83 -4.50
CA LEU A 269 -15.15 -3.98 -4.86
C LEU A 269 -14.35 -5.28 -4.79
N GLU A 270 -15.08 -6.39 -4.62
CA GLU A 270 -14.51 -7.72 -4.76
C GLU A 270 -14.58 -8.17 -6.22
N CYS A 271 -13.52 -8.80 -6.70
CA CYS A 271 -13.49 -9.44 -8.02
C CYS A 271 -12.97 -10.86 -7.90
N LEU A 272 -13.82 -11.81 -8.30
CA LEU A 272 -13.52 -13.23 -8.35
C LEU A 272 -13.46 -13.70 -9.80
N THR A 273 -12.68 -14.76 -10.04
CA THR A 273 -12.70 -15.46 -11.32
C THR A 273 -13.49 -16.74 -11.14
N VAL A 274 -14.59 -16.87 -11.89
CA VAL A 274 -15.48 -18.03 -11.87
C VAL A 274 -15.27 -18.83 -13.15
N ALA A 275 -15.17 -20.15 -13.04
CA ALA A 275 -15.16 -21.04 -14.20
C ALA A 275 -16.60 -21.43 -14.55
N ASP A 276 -17.07 -21.05 -15.73
CA ASP A 276 -18.36 -21.45 -16.29
C ASP A 276 -18.10 -22.35 -17.50
N GLY A 277 -18.05 -23.67 -17.24
CA GLY A 277 -17.60 -24.65 -18.23
C GLY A 277 -16.14 -24.42 -18.65
N GLU A 278 -15.91 -24.25 -19.95
CA GLU A 278 -14.59 -23.92 -20.50
C GLU A 278 -14.25 -22.42 -20.43
N LYS A 279 -15.26 -21.57 -20.18
CA LYS A 279 -15.10 -20.12 -20.16
C LYS A 279 -14.74 -19.66 -18.74
N LYS A 280 -13.80 -18.72 -18.67
CA LYS A 280 -13.47 -18.06 -17.40
C LYS A 280 -14.15 -16.68 -17.39
N MET A 281 -14.96 -16.46 -16.37
CA MET A 281 -15.73 -15.25 -16.16
C MET A 281 -15.10 -14.47 -15.00
N ILE A 282 -15.27 -13.15 -15.00
CA ILE A 282 -15.10 -12.32 -13.80
C ILE A 282 -16.45 -12.10 -13.15
N HIS A 283 -16.47 -12.14 -11.82
CA HIS A 283 -17.60 -11.76 -10.98
C HIS A 283 -17.16 -10.57 -10.14
N ILE A 284 -17.84 -9.43 -10.26
CA ILE A 284 -17.58 -8.24 -9.46
C ILE A 284 -18.80 -7.96 -8.59
N SER A 285 -18.58 -7.88 -7.29
CA SER A 285 -19.63 -7.66 -6.29
C SER A 285 -19.18 -6.66 -5.23
N ASN A 286 -20.15 -5.93 -4.68
CA ASN A 286 -19.91 -5.03 -3.56
C ASN A 286 -20.20 -5.76 -2.24
N LYS A 287 -19.22 -5.78 -1.33
CA LYS A 287 -19.43 -6.35 0.03
C LYS A 287 -20.14 -5.37 0.98
N LYS A 288 -20.20 -4.10 0.62
CA LYS A 288 -20.80 -3.04 1.43
C LYS A 288 -22.24 -2.78 0.98
N SER A 289 -23.08 -2.28 1.89
CA SER A 289 -24.45 -1.88 1.58
C SER A 289 -24.56 -0.60 0.76
N PHE A 290 -23.45 0.13 0.60
CA PHE A 290 -23.36 1.36 -0.16
C PHE A 290 -22.12 1.34 -1.05
N TYR A 291 -22.11 2.18 -2.09
CA TYR A 291 -20.99 2.35 -2.99
C TYR A 291 -20.62 3.83 -3.05
N ILE A 292 -19.34 4.14 -2.89
CA ILE A 292 -18.78 5.47 -3.09
C ILE A 292 -17.58 5.29 -4.04
N PRO A 293 -17.66 5.81 -5.28
CA PRO A 293 -16.55 5.71 -6.22
C PRO A 293 -15.36 6.55 -5.74
N PRO A 294 -14.11 6.16 -6.07
CA PRO A 294 -12.95 7.02 -5.90
C PRO A 294 -13.14 8.38 -6.57
N TYR A 295 -12.53 9.45 -6.05
CA TYR A 295 -12.68 10.78 -6.65
C TYR A 295 -12.10 10.85 -8.07
N THR A 296 -11.01 10.13 -8.32
CA THR A 296 -10.37 10.07 -9.63
C THR A 296 -10.59 8.68 -10.26
N PRO A 297 -10.95 8.60 -11.55
CA PRO A 297 -10.94 7.33 -12.28
C PRO A 297 -9.54 6.70 -12.32
N ILE A 298 -9.46 5.37 -12.33
CA ILE A 298 -8.17 4.67 -12.29
C ILE A 298 -7.36 4.95 -13.57
N GLY A 299 -8.02 5.05 -14.72
CA GLY A 299 -7.38 5.36 -16.01
C GLY A 299 -6.63 6.69 -15.96
N SER A 300 -7.31 7.76 -15.55
CA SER A 300 -6.72 9.10 -15.39
C SER A 300 -5.57 9.09 -14.37
N TYR A 301 -5.73 8.38 -13.24
CA TYR A 301 -4.68 8.28 -12.23
C TYR A 301 -3.42 7.58 -12.78
N LEU A 302 -3.58 6.49 -13.56
CA LEU A 302 -2.46 5.78 -14.18
C LEU A 302 -1.74 6.64 -15.22
N MET A 303 -2.49 7.38 -16.05
CA MET A 303 -1.91 8.33 -17.00
C MET A 303 -1.06 9.39 -16.28
N MET A 304 -1.60 10.02 -15.23
CA MET A 304 -0.88 11.00 -14.41
C MET A 304 0.35 10.41 -13.71
N ARG A 305 0.29 9.15 -13.29
CA ARG A 305 1.42 8.49 -12.61
C ARG A 305 2.52 8.11 -13.60
N SER A 306 2.16 7.65 -14.80
CA SER A 306 3.12 7.31 -15.85
C SER A 306 3.90 8.54 -16.35
N SER A 307 3.25 9.70 -16.44
CA SER A 307 3.90 10.97 -16.84
C SER A 307 4.85 11.53 -15.77
N LYS A 308 4.57 11.29 -14.49
CA LYS A 308 5.49 11.63 -13.38
C LYS A 308 6.75 10.76 -13.42
N LEU A 309 6.61 9.47 -13.70
CA LEU A 309 7.73 8.51 -13.80
C LEU A 309 8.71 8.86 -14.93
N THR A 310 8.21 9.36 -16.07
CA THR A 310 9.06 9.78 -17.20
C THR A 310 9.82 11.07 -16.90
N ARG A 311 9.20 12.03 -16.19
CA ARG A 311 9.88 13.27 -15.77
C ARG A 311 11.03 13.02 -14.79
N THR A 312 10.86 12.10 -13.83
CA THR A 312 11.92 11.78 -12.86
C THR A 312 13.15 11.10 -13.47
N ARG A 313 13.00 10.44 -14.63
CA ARG A 313 14.13 9.78 -15.32
C ARG A 313 14.99 10.71 -16.15
N HIS A 314 14.51 11.91 -16.48
CA HIS A 314 15.29 12.90 -17.24
C HIS A 314 16.03 13.92 -16.35
N GLN A 315 15.93 13.79 -15.03
CA GLN A 315 16.59 14.69 -14.05
C GLN A 315 17.66 14.00 -13.19
N GLN A 316 18.05 12.75 -13.50
CA GLN A 316 19.18 12.03 -12.90
C GLN A 316 20.22 11.71 -13.96
#